data_AF-A0AA37TGK6-F1
#
_entry.id   AF-A0AA37TGK6-F1
#
_cell.length_a   1.000
_cell.length_b   1.000
_cell.length_c   1.000
_cell.angle_alpha   90.00
_cell.angle_beta   90.00
_cell.angle_gamma   90.00
#
_symmetry.space_group_name_H-M   'P 1'
#
loop_
_entity.id
_entity.type
_entity.pdbx_description
1 polymer ?
#
loop_
_entity_poly.entity_id
_entity_poly.type
_entity_poly.pdbx_seq_one_letter_code
_entity_poly.pdbx_strand_id
1 'polypeptide(L)'
;MPQDDYFTPEAIATFLSADWSVSTRNDRMGFFLVGPAVRHAAGHDIVSDDIVMGAIQVPGDGRPIVLMADRQPTGGYPKIATVIGPDLGRLTQARPRSLFRFVQVGLEQAVSARAAEAAGLRTQPRFEPLVRTRFTSEFLLGLNLIDGVYCS
;
A
#
# COMPACT_ATOMS: atom_id res chain seq x y z
N MET A 1 12.94 -8.18 9.91
CA MET A 1 12.17 -7.25 10.75
C MET A 1 12.28 -7.69 12.21
N PRO A 2 12.09 -6.82 13.21
CA PRO A 2 12.29 -7.17 14.63
C PRO A 2 11.39 -8.31 15.16
N GLN A 3 10.44 -8.80 14.35
CA GLN A 3 9.49 -9.83 14.72
C GLN A 3 9.53 -11.04 13.76
N ASP A 4 10.61 -11.20 12.97
CA ASP A 4 10.74 -12.32 12.02
C ASP A 4 10.64 -13.67 12.72
N ASP A 5 11.12 -13.77 13.97
CA ASP A 5 11.11 -14.99 14.78
C ASP A 5 9.69 -15.49 15.14
N TYR A 6 8.65 -14.69 14.91
CA TYR A 6 7.25 -15.10 15.05
C TYR A 6 6.74 -15.90 13.85
N PHE A 7 7.48 -15.92 12.74
CA PHE A 7 7.08 -16.58 11.50
C PHE A 7 8.13 -17.61 11.09
N THR A 8 7.69 -18.79 10.69
CA THR A 8 8.63 -19.80 10.19
C THR A 8 9.14 -19.37 8.79
N PRO A 9 10.31 -19.87 8.35
CA PRO A 9 10.78 -19.64 6.99
C PRO A 9 9.74 -20.02 5.92
N GLU A 10 8.94 -21.06 6.15
CA GLU A 10 7.86 -21.50 5.26
C GLU A 10 6.70 -20.50 5.24
N ALA A 11 6.40 -19.86 6.37
CA ALA A 11 5.37 -18.82 6.45
C ALA A 11 5.79 -17.57 5.67
N ILE A 12 7.05 -17.16 5.79
CA ILE A 12 7.62 -16.06 4.99
C ILE A 12 7.63 -16.42 3.50
N ALA A 13 8.05 -17.64 3.15
CA ALA A 13 8.02 -18.11 1.76
C ALA A 13 6.59 -18.15 1.19
N THR A 14 5.61 -18.59 1.98
CA THR A 14 4.19 -18.55 1.62
C THR A 14 3.74 -17.12 1.37
N PHE A 15 4.09 -16.20 2.27
CA PHE A 15 3.73 -14.79 2.15
C PHE A 15 4.25 -14.15 0.85
N LEU A 16 5.49 -14.46 0.47
CA LEU A 16 6.14 -13.89 -0.71
C LEU A 16 5.73 -14.58 -2.03
N SER A 17 5.36 -15.86 -2.00
CA SER A 17 5.05 -16.62 -3.22
C SER A 17 3.55 -16.68 -3.56
N ALA A 18 2.67 -16.47 -2.59
CA ALA A 18 1.23 -16.56 -2.77
C ALA A 18 0.66 -15.37 -3.55
N ASP A 19 -0.42 -15.63 -4.29
CA ASP A 19 -1.29 -14.60 -4.84
C ASP A 19 -2.22 -14.08 -3.73
N TRP A 20 -2.23 -12.77 -3.57
CA TRP A 20 -3.07 -12.04 -2.61
C TRP A 20 -4.08 -11.19 -3.35
N SER A 21 -5.26 -11.01 -2.76
CA SER A 21 -6.19 -9.97 -3.16
C SER A 21 -6.67 -9.20 -1.94
N VAL A 22 -7.17 -8.00 -2.20
CA VAL A 22 -7.81 -7.23 -1.14
C VAL A 22 -9.27 -7.68 -0.98
N SER A 23 -9.69 -7.89 0.28
CA SER A 23 -11.07 -8.16 0.67
C SER A 23 -12.02 -7.04 0.22
N THR A 24 -13.34 -7.23 0.37
CA THR A 24 -14.31 -6.13 0.23
C THR A 24 -14.43 -5.30 1.51
N ARG A 25 -13.93 -5.82 2.64
CA ARG A 25 -13.93 -5.16 3.94
C ARG A 25 -12.63 -4.37 4.13
N ASN A 26 -12.45 -3.25 3.44
CA ASN A 26 -11.32 -2.33 3.69
C ASN A 26 -11.80 -0.90 3.81
N ASP A 27 -11.07 -0.15 4.60
CA ASP A 27 -11.28 1.27 4.81
C ASP A 27 -9.92 1.96 4.99
N ARG A 28 -9.95 3.18 5.54
CA ARG A 28 -8.75 3.97 5.81
C ARG A 28 -7.91 3.44 6.98
N MET A 29 -8.43 2.51 7.79
CA MET A 29 -7.65 1.85 8.86
C MET A 29 -6.78 0.73 8.31
N GLY A 30 -7.32 -0.11 7.41
CA GLY A 30 -6.57 -1.26 6.92
C GLY A 30 -7.18 -2.01 5.74
N PHE A 31 -6.30 -2.70 5.02
CA PHE A 31 -6.61 -3.55 3.88
C PHE A 31 -6.44 -5.01 4.29
N PHE A 32 -7.55 -5.75 4.33
CA PHE A 32 -7.58 -7.15 4.72
C PHE A 32 -7.25 -8.01 3.52
N LEU A 33 -6.24 -8.88 3.65
CA LEU A 33 -5.80 -9.71 2.54
C LEU A 33 -6.52 -11.05 2.51
N VAL A 34 -6.87 -11.48 1.31
CA VAL A 34 -7.43 -12.79 1.00
C VAL A 34 -6.35 -13.61 0.28
N GLY A 35 -6.00 -14.75 0.87
CA GLY A 35 -4.96 -15.66 0.42
C GLY A 35 -4.77 -16.81 1.42
N PRO A 36 -3.67 -17.57 1.33
CA PRO A 36 -3.37 -18.64 2.28
C PRO A 36 -3.13 -18.07 3.69
N ALA A 37 -3.48 -18.84 4.72
CA ALA A 37 -3.20 -18.45 6.10
C ALA A 37 -1.68 -18.52 6.36
N VAL A 38 -1.13 -17.44 6.90
CA VAL A 38 0.26 -17.36 7.36
C VAL A 38 0.34 -17.99 8.75
N ARG A 39 1.18 -19.01 8.92
CA ARG A 39 1.34 -19.72 10.19
C ARG A 39 2.38 -19.05 11.08
N HIS A 40 2.07 -18.96 12.36
CA HIS A 40 3.00 -18.48 13.39
C HIS A 40 3.91 -19.62 13.87
N ALA A 41 5.15 -19.29 14.24
CA ALA A 41 6.15 -20.23 14.75
C ALA A 41 5.96 -20.55 16.24
N ALA A 42 5.49 -19.57 17.03
CA ALA A 42 5.34 -19.71 18.48
C ALA A 42 3.95 -19.26 18.97
N GLY A 43 3.62 -17.98 18.77
CA GLY A 43 2.36 -17.37 19.17
C GLY A 43 1.95 -16.26 18.22
N HIS A 44 0.74 -15.74 18.38
CA HIS A 44 0.15 -14.72 17.50
C HIS A 44 -0.09 -13.38 18.20
N ASP A 45 0.29 -13.29 19.48
CA ASP A 45 0.18 -12.07 20.27
C ASP A 45 1.57 -11.62 20.71
N ILE A 46 1.78 -10.29 20.68
CA ILE A 46 2.98 -9.61 21.17
C ILE A 46 2.60 -8.60 22.24
N VAL A 47 3.58 -8.18 23.05
CA VAL A 47 3.43 -6.95 23.82
C VAL A 47 3.14 -5.81 22.84
N SER A 48 2.15 -4.99 23.14
CA SER A 48 1.72 -3.90 22.27
C SER A 48 2.91 -3.06 21.84
N ASP A 49 3.06 -2.89 20.53
CA ASP A 49 4.21 -2.25 19.90
C ASP A 49 3.73 -1.20 18.88
N ASP A 50 4.59 -0.25 18.57
CA ASP A 50 4.29 0.85 17.66
C ASP A 50 3.97 0.33 16.25
N ILE A 51 3.07 1.07 15.58
CA ILE A 51 2.60 0.73 14.23
C ILE A 51 2.90 1.87 13.25
N VAL A 52 3.72 1.56 12.26
CA VAL A 52 3.99 2.42 11.11
C VAL A 52 3.02 2.16 9.96
N MET A 53 2.81 3.14 9.09
CA MET A 53 1.95 2.98 7.92
C MET A 53 2.55 1.92 7.01
N GLY A 54 1.72 1.05 6.46
CA GLY A 54 2.14 -0.08 5.64
C GLY A 54 2.60 -1.30 6.43
N ALA A 55 2.63 -1.24 7.77
CA ALA A 55 2.88 -2.43 8.58
C ALA A 55 1.83 -3.51 8.27
N ILE A 56 2.29 -4.75 8.13
CA ILE A 56 1.46 -5.91 7.80
C ILE A 56 1.34 -6.80 9.04
N GLN A 57 0.23 -6.66 9.77
CA GLN A 57 -0.06 -7.49 10.93
C GLN A 57 -0.66 -8.83 10.52
N VAL A 58 -0.32 -9.90 11.23
CA VAL A 58 -0.90 -11.23 11.05
C VAL A 58 -1.55 -11.65 12.37
N PRO A 59 -2.89 -11.55 12.51
CA PRO A 59 -3.61 -12.03 13.70
C PRO A 59 -3.59 -13.56 13.82
N GLY A 60 -4.21 -14.09 14.87
CA GLY A 60 -4.28 -15.53 15.13
C GLY A 60 -5.01 -16.37 14.07
N ASP A 61 -5.85 -15.74 13.24
CA ASP A 61 -6.49 -16.40 12.08
C ASP A 61 -5.56 -16.52 10.86
N GLY A 62 -4.35 -15.96 10.94
CA GLY A 62 -3.33 -16.02 9.90
C GLY A 62 -3.61 -15.12 8.70
N ARG A 63 -4.59 -14.21 8.76
CA ARG A 63 -4.98 -13.36 7.64
C ARG A 63 -4.29 -12.00 7.72
N PRO A 64 -3.36 -11.68 6.80
CA PRO A 64 -2.61 -10.44 6.91
C PRO A 64 -3.48 -9.18 6.73
N ILE A 65 -3.14 -8.11 7.45
CA ILE A 65 -3.80 -6.80 7.38
C ILE A 65 -2.73 -5.75 7.12
N VAL A 66 -2.84 -5.02 6.00
CA VAL A 66 -1.98 -3.87 5.71
C VAL A 66 -2.57 -2.63 6.36
N LEU A 67 -1.83 -2.00 7.28
CA LEU A 67 -2.33 -0.89 8.09
C LEU A 67 -2.10 0.47 7.42
N MET A 68 -3.14 1.29 7.36
CA MET A 68 -3.20 2.48 6.52
C MET A 68 -3.18 3.78 7.33
N ALA A 69 -3.69 4.88 6.76
CA ALA A 69 -3.60 6.22 7.29
C ALA A 69 -4.24 6.37 8.68
N ASP A 70 -5.38 5.72 8.88
CA ASP A 70 -6.19 5.87 10.09
C ASP A 70 -5.99 4.68 11.07
N ARG A 71 -4.90 3.91 10.90
CA ARG A 71 -4.55 2.79 11.77
C ARG A 71 -4.37 3.23 13.23
N GLN A 72 -4.63 2.33 14.17
CA GLN A 72 -4.26 2.57 15.56
C GLN A 72 -2.73 2.73 15.73
N PRO A 73 -2.26 3.56 16.67
CA PRO A 73 -0.84 3.85 16.84
C PRO A 73 -0.03 2.66 17.40
N THR A 74 -0.69 1.75 18.12
CA THR A 74 -0.08 0.57 18.72
C THR A 74 -0.94 -0.68 18.47
N GLY A 75 -0.36 -1.87 18.55
CA GLY A 75 -1.15 -3.10 18.48
C GLY A 75 -0.40 -4.36 18.88
N GLY A 76 -1.17 -5.39 19.20
CA GLY A 76 -0.69 -6.63 19.81
C GLY A 76 -0.46 -7.79 18.85
N TYR A 77 -0.48 -7.58 17.53
CA TYR A 77 -0.22 -8.64 16.55
C TYR A 77 1.16 -8.51 15.92
N PRO A 78 1.87 -9.63 15.69
CA PRO A 78 3.17 -9.63 15.06
C PRO A 78 3.06 -9.15 13.61
N LYS A 79 4.11 -8.47 13.16
CA LYS A 79 4.22 -7.84 11.85
C LYS A 79 5.19 -8.64 10.99
N ILE A 80 4.70 -9.21 9.89
CA ILE A 80 5.52 -10.02 8.98
C ILE A 80 6.38 -9.18 8.03
N ALA A 81 5.90 -7.98 7.67
CA ALA A 81 6.60 -7.06 6.78
C ALA A 81 6.02 -5.64 6.89
N THR A 82 6.64 -4.70 6.18
CA THR A 82 6.15 -3.32 6.00
C THR A 82 6.19 -2.98 4.53
N VAL A 83 5.05 -2.56 3.97
CA VAL A 83 4.96 -2.03 2.60
C VAL A 83 5.67 -0.68 2.53
N ILE A 84 6.50 -0.49 1.51
CA ILE A 84 7.18 0.79 1.30
C ILE A 84 6.17 1.89 0.92
N GLY A 85 6.42 3.12 1.36
CA GLY A 85 5.54 4.28 1.09
C GLY A 85 5.07 4.41 -0.36
N PRO A 86 5.98 4.36 -1.36
CA PRO A 86 5.62 4.50 -2.78
C PRO A 86 4.61 3.46 -3.30
N ASP A 87 4.56 2.28 -2.68
CA ASP A 87 3.72 1.18 -3.14
C ASP A 87 2.37 1.14 -2.42
N LEU A 88 2.18 1.91 -1.35
CA LEU A 88 0.88 2.01 -0.67
C LEU A 88 -0.22 2.55 -1.60
N GLY A 89 0.13 3.48 -2.50
CA GLY A 89 -0.81 4.00 -3.50
C GLY A 89 -1.27 2.92 -4.50
N ARG A 90 -0.46 1.90 -4.74
CA ARG A 90 -0.83 0.78 -5.64
C ARG A 90 -1.91 -0.09 -4.99
N LEU A 91 -1.85 -0.27 -3.67
CA LEU A 91 -2.86 -1.02 -2.92
C LEU A 91 -4.20 -0.27 -2.88
N THR A 92 -4.19 1.06 -2.72
CA THR A 92 -5.44 1.84 -2.69
C THR A 92 -6.12 1.93 -4.06
N GLN A 93 -5.35 1.83 -5.15
CA GLN A 93 -5.85 1.82 -6.53
C GLN A 93 -6.17 0.40 -7.04
N ALA A 94 -5.88 -0.64 -6.26
CA ALA A 94 -6.16 -2.02 -6.66
C ALA A 94 -7.68 -2.24 -6.75
N ARG A 95 -8.15 -2.73 -7.90
CA ARG A 95 -9.56 -3.11 -8.03
C ARG A 95 -9.84 -4.29 -7.09
N PRO A 96 -11.02 -4.37 -6.45
CA PRO A 96 -11.39 -5.53 -5.64
C PRO A 96 -11.14 -6.83 -6.40
N ARG A 97 -10.57 -7.84 -5.72
CA ARG A 97 -10.21 -9.16 -6.29
C ARG A 97 -9.06 -9.15 -7.30
N SER A 98 -8.38 -8.03 -7.54
CA SER A 98 -7.12 -8.03 -8.28
C SER A 98 -6.06 -8.81 -7.51
N LEU A 99 -5.36 -9.69 -8.21
CA LEU A 99 -4.28 -10.48 -7.64
C LEU A 99 -2.97 -9.70 -7.68
N PHE A 100 -2.20 -9.79 -6.60
CA PHE A 100 -0.85 -9.25 -6.49
C PHE A 100 0.01 -10.15 -5.60
N ARG A 101 1.33 -9.97 -5.68
CA ARG A 101 2.29 -10.65 -4.80
C ARG A 101 3.19 -9.64 -4.12
N PHE A 102 3.70 -10.01 -2.95
CA PHE A 102 4.72 -9.22 -2.27
C PHE A 102 6.10 -9.61 -2.78
N VAL A 103 6.96 -8.60 -2.93
CA VAL A 103 8.37 -8.78 -3.25
C VAL A 103 9.18 -8.23 -2.09
N GLN A 104 10.10 -9.04 -1.59
CA GLN A 104 11.05 -8.58 -0.59
C GLN A 104 12.05 -7.64 -1.25
N VAL A 105 12.20 -6.45 -0.66
CA VAL A 105 13.16 -5.43 -1.13
C VAL A 105 14.20 -5.15 -0.05
N GLY A 106 15.43 -4.86 -0.47
CA GLY A 106 16.48 -4.39 0.42
C GLY A 106 16.27 -2.94 0.84
N LEU A 107 16.98 -2.50 1.90
CA LEU A 107 16.91 -1.13 2.39
C LEU A 107 17.27 -0.09 1.32
N GLU A 108 18.34 -0.34 0.56
CA GLU A 108 18.77 0.57 -0.51
C GLU A 108 17.70 0.74 -1.60
N GLN A 109 17.04 -0.37 -1.98
CA GLN A 109 15.94 -0.35 -2.94
C GLN A 109 14.74 0.44 -2.39
N ALA A 110 14.39 0.26 -1.12
CA ALA A 110 13.31 1.00 -0.47
C ALA A 110 13.61 2.52 -0.40
N VAL A 111 14.84 2.89 -0.06
CA VAL A 111 15.29 4.30 -0.02
C VAL A 111 15.29 4.92 -1.42
N SER A 112 15.79 4.18 -2.41
CA SER A 112 15.80 4.62 -3.81
C SER A 112 14.39 4.84 -4.35
N ALA A 113 13.47 3.89 -4.10
CA ALA A 113 12.07 4.02 -4.50
C ALA A 113 11.39 5.25 -3.87
N ARG A 114 11.68 5.53 -2.59
CA ARG A 114 11.17 6.72 -1.91
C ARG A 114 11.74 8.02 -2.48
N ALA A 115 13.02 8.04 -2.81
CA ALA A 115 13.66 9.19 -3.45
C ALA A 115 13.06 9.45 -4.85
N ALA A 116 12.80 8.39 -5.62
CA ALA A 116 12.18 8.48 -6.94
C ALA A 116 10.74 9.02 -6.88
N GLU A 117 9.92 8.54 -5.94
CA GLU A 117 8.57 9.06 -5.69
C GLU A 117 8.61 10.56 -5.32
N ALA A 118 9.51 10.94 -4.41
CA ALA A 118 9.66 12.34 -3.98
C ALA A 118 10.14 13.24 -5.14
N ALA A 119 11.01 12.74 -6.02
CA ALA A 119 11.42 13.44 -7.22
C ALA A 119 10.25 13.61 -8.21
N GLY A 120 9.46 12.55 -8.43
CA GLY A 120 8.27 12.56 -9.28
C GLY A 120 7.19 13.54 -8.81
N LEU A 121 6.96 13.64 -7.50
CA LEU A 121 6.03 14.62 -6.91
C LEU A 121 6.55 16.06 -6.98
N ARG A 122 7.88 16.25 -6.97
CA ARG A 122 8.51 17.57 -7.11
C ARG A 122 8.46 18.10 -8.54
N THR A 123 8.41 17.21 -9.54
CA THR A 123 8.00 17.58 -10.90
C THR A 123 6.50 17.90 -10.89
N GLN A 124 6.17 19.14 -10.54
CA GLN A 124 4.82 19.65 -10.74
C GLN A 124 4.49 19.60 -12.25
N PRO A 125 3.34 19.04 -12.65
CA PRO A 125 2.83 19.27 -13.99
C PRO A 125 2.72 20.78 -14.20
N ARG A 126 3.18 21.26 -15.35
CA ARG A 126 3.00 22.67 -15.70
C ARG A 126 1.53 22.85 -16.05
N PHE A 127 0.82 23.55 -15.19
CA PHE A 127 -0.54 23.99 -15.47
C PHE A 127 -0.47 25.30 -16.24
N GLU A 128 -1.03 25.32 -17.43
CA GLU A 128 -1.18 26.55 -18.20
C GLU A 128 -2.63 27.06 -18.08
N PRO A 129 -2.84 28.33 -17.68
CA PRO A 129 -4.16 28.95 -17.69
C PRO A 129 -4.77 28.89 -19.08
N LEU A 130 -5.97 28.32 -19.20
CA LEU A 130 -6.69 28.28 -20.46
C LEU A 130 -7.40 29.64 -20.69
N VAL A 131 -6.65 30.61 -21.19
CA VAL A 131 -7.19 31.96 -21.50
C VAL A 131 -7.85 31.94 -22.88
N ARG A 132 -9.13 31.53 -22.95
CA ARG A 132 -9.97 31.68 -24.17
C ARG A 132 -11.41 32.07 -23.84
N THR A 133 -12.06 32.72 -24.82
CA THR A 133 -13.42 33.28 -24.70
C THR A 133 -14.50 32.43 -25.36
N ARG A 134 -14.15 31.31 -26.02
CA ARG A 134 -15.10 30.35 -26.59
C ARG A 134 -14.65 28.92 -26.32
N PHE A 135 -15.56 28.14 -25.74
CA PHE A 135 -15.38 26.73 -25.43
C PHE A 135 -16.47 25.93 -26.15
N THR A 136 -16.10 25.12 -27.15
CA THR A 136 -17.03 24.17 -27.77
C THR A 136 -17.08 22.88 -26.96
N SER A 137 -18.21 22.18 -26.99
CA SER A 137 -18.39 20.93 -26.26
C SER A 137 -17.39 19.85 -26.70
N GLU A 138 -17.07 19.75 -28.00
CA GLU A 138 -16.07 18.78 -28.47
C GLU A 138 -14.66 19.08 -27.93
N PHE A 139 -14.32 20.36 -27.74
CA PHE A 139 -13.02 20.77 -27.22
C PHE A 139 -12.89 20.51 -25.72
N LEU A 140 -13.93 20.78 -24.94
CA LEU A 140 -13.95 20.49 -23.49
C LEU A 140 -13.85 19.00 -23.21
N LEU A 141 -14.46 18.16 -24.05
CA LEU A 141 -14.40 16.71 -23.92
C LEU A 141 -13.05 16.12 -24.37
N GLY A 142 -12.25 16.89 -25.13
CA GLY A 142 -10.91 16.51 -25.57
C GLY A 142 -9.78 16.87 -24.59
N LEU A 143 -10.08 17.60 -23.51
CA LEU A 143 -9.10 18.04 -22.51
C LEU A 143 -9.49 17.55 -21.11
N ASN A 144 -8.50 17.12 -20.32
CA ASN A 144 -8.69 16.92 -18.87
C ASN A 144 -8.66 18.28 -18.15
N LEU A 145 -9.72 19.06 -18.32
CA LEU A 145 -9.85 20.39 -17.71
C LEU A 145 -10.14 20.26 -16.21
N ILE A 146 -9.34 20.94 -15.38
CA ILE A 146 -9.62 21.12 -13.95
C ILE A 146 -9.59 22.63 -13.70
N ASP A 147 -10.70 23.22 -13.26
CA ASP A 147 -10.80 24.64 -12.87
C ASP A 147 -10.22 25.68 -13.88
N GLY A 148 -10.32 25.42 -15.19
CA GLY A 148 -9.87 26.36 -16.22
C GLY A 148 -8.37 26.30 -16.55
N VAL A 149 -7.65 25.28 -16.07
CA VAL A 149 -6.28 24.95 -16.50
C VAL A 149 -6.25 23.58 -17.19
N TYR A 150 -5.30 23.41 -18.11
CA TYR A 150 -5.03 22.11 -18.73
C TYR A 150 -3.63 21.61 -18.37
N CYS A 151 -3.46 20.30 -18.42
CA CYS A 151 -2.23 19.60 -18.06
C CYS A 151 -1.56 19.13 -19.37
N SER A 152 -0.32 19.54 -19.63
CA SER A 152 0.50 19.15 -20.79
C SER A 152 1.52 18.06 -20.47
#